data_AF-X1ATM3-F1
#
_entry.id   AF-X1ATM3-F1
#
_cell.length_a   1.000
_cell.length_b   1.000
_cell.length_c   1.000
_cell.angle_alpha   90.00
_cell.angle_beta   90.00
_cell.angle_gamma   90.00
#
_symmetry.space_group_name_H-M   'P 1'
#
loop_
_entity.id
_entity.type
_entity.pdbx_description
1 polymer ?
#
loop_
_entity_poly.entity_id
_entity_poly.type
_entity_poly.pdbx_seq_one_letter_code
_entity_poly.pdbx_strand_id
1 'polypeptide(L)'
;KKDFRRINTIIVNPIFKITDDKSLTYLASFYHKNLLEKFNLKYLLFTKVNDEKELNQKINYLIKNYNKSFIIKPMGGSGGAGVIPILKNEKTQRIKHIIKESKREFFAKFMKKRNPYPYTIQEMANFNTIMWKGGKHTYDIRLYLAQKEGLIIPVGGLARIAKGEYKGSLKKEEFVVNLSGFDGQIEVERGIGFSKKNSKLLNLSIDDFVNMSCIGCTLFAKICKDYQKIN
;
A
#
# COMPACT_ATOMS: atom_id res chain seq x y z
N LYS A 1 33.74 -4.14 -25.48
CA LYS A 1 32.66 -3.83 -24.50
C LYS A 1 33.31 -3.35 -23.21
N LYS A 2 33.05 -2.12 -22.74
CA LYS A 2 33.63 -1.59 -21.48
C LYS A 2 33.13 -2.44 -20.30
N ASP A 3 34.05 -2.82 -19.41
CA ASP A 3 33.76 -3.58 -18.19
C ASP A 3 32.97 -2.71 -17.19
N PHE A 4 31.69 -3.00 -17.01
CA PHE A 4 30.79 -2.27 -16.11
C PHE A 4 31.19 -2.36 -14.63
N ARG A 5 32.12 -3.26 -14.25
CA ARG A 5 32.67 -3.36 -12.89
C ARG A 5 33.60 -2.20 -12.52
N ARG A 6 33.96 -1.33 -13.48
CA ARG A 6 34.85 -0.17 -13.29
C ARG A 6 34.13 1.15 -12.99
N ILE A 7 32.81 1.13 -12.80
CA ILE A 7 32.06 2.36 -12.52
C ILE A 7 32.09 2.61 -11.00
N ASN A 8 32.84 3.64 -10.58
CA ASN A 8 32.80 4.16 -9.22
C ASN A 8 31.45 4.83 -8.98
N THR A 9 30.50 4.09 -8.41
CA THR A 9 29.13 4.56 -8.18
C THR A 9 28.77 4.48 -6.70
N ILE A 10 28.12 5.53 -6.19
CA ILE A 10 27.43 5.50 -4.89
C ILE A 10 26.00 5.04 -5.14
N ILE A 11 25.59 3.94 -4.51
CA ILE A 11 24.19 3.50 -4.51
C ILE A 11 23.47 4.23 -3.37
N VAL A 12 22.63 5.20 -3.73
CA VAL A 12 21.80 5.93 -2.77
C VAL A 12 20.47 5.17 -2.58
N ASN A 13 20.12 4.96 -1.30
CA ASN A 13 19.05 4.08 -0.80
C ASN A 13 19.36 2.57 -0.92
N PRO A 14 20.37 2.04 -0.22
CA PRO A 14 20.63 0.58 -0.18
C PRO A 14 19.47 -0.24 0.42
N ILE A 15 18.49 0.43 1.04
CA ILE A 15 17.34 -0.14 1.74
C ILE A 15 16.25 -0.74 0.82
N PHE A 16 16.37 -0.69 -0.51
CA PHE A 16 15.32 -1.19 -1.41
C PHE A 16 14.92 -2.66 -1.14
N LYS A 17 15.88 -3.51 -0.75
CA LYS A 17 15.60 -4.91 -0.38
C LYS A 17 14.75 -5.03 0.88
N ILE A 18 14.91 -4.09 1.82
CA ILE A 18 14.14 -4.00 3.05
C ILE A 18 12.74 -3.50 2.73
N THR A 19 12.60 -2.43 1.95
CA THR A 19 11.30 -1.77 1.73
C THR A 19 10.36 -2.47 0.73
N ASP A 20 10.81 -3.48 -0.03
CA ASP A 20 9.95 -4.21 -1.00
C ASP A 20 9.03 -5.25 -0.30
N ASP A 21 9.28 -5.56 0.98
CA ASP A 21 8.37 -6.35 1.80
C ASP A 21 7.26 -5.46 2.39
N LYS A 22 6.08 -5.50 1.74
CA LYS A 22 4.87 -4.77 2.13
C LYS A 22 4.44 -5.04 3.58
N SER A 23 4.80 -6.19 4.12
CA SER A 23 4.40 -6.57 5.46
C SER A 23 5.09 -5.78 6.58
N LEU A 24 6.29 -5.26 6.33
CA LEU A 24 7.11 -4.63 7.36
C LEU A 24 6.41 -3.43 7.96
N THR A 25 5.67 -2.69 7.14
CA THR A 25 4.81 -1.59 7.60
C THR A 25 3.75 -2.06 8.58
N TYR A 26 3.14 -3.23 8.35
CA TYR A 26 2.12 -3.76 9.25
C TYR A 26 2.73 -4.37 10.51
N LEU A 27 3.89 -5.03 10.41
CA LEU A 27 4.64 -5.52 11.57
C LEU A 27 5.12 -4.37 12.45
N ALA A 28 5.69 -3.32 11.87
CA ALA A 28 6.07 -2.12 12.59
C ALA A 28 4.86 -1.45 13.25
N SER A 29 3.72 -1.39 12.55
CA SER A 29 2.47 -0.90 13.13
C SER A 29 1.99 -1.74 14.32
N PHE A 30 2.05 -3.07 14.20
CA PHE A 30 1.67 -4.00 15.27
C PHE A 30 2.54 -3.86 16.52
N TYR A 31 3.87 -3.90 16.37
CA TYR A 31 4.79 -3.85 17.50
C TYR A 31 4.82 -2.48 18.19
N HIS A 32 4.45 -1.40 17.47
CA HIS A 32 4.48 -0.03 17.98
C HIS A 32 3.09 0.61 18.08
N LYS A 33 2.02 -0.20 18.17
CA LYS A 33 0.63 0.27 18.18
C LYS A 33 0.37 1.37 19.22
N ASN A 34 0.84 1.18 20.46
CA ASN A 34 0.60 2.13 21.56
C ASN A 34 1.24 3.51 21.31
N LEU A 35 2.34 3.55 20.55
CA LEU A 35 2.98 4.79 20.16
C LEU A 35 2.23 5.45 19.01
N LEU A 36 1.80 4.66 18.02
CA LEU A 36 1.13 5.13 16.82
C LEU A 36 -0.32 5.57 17.07
N GLU A 37 -0.98 5.02 18.09
CA GLU A 37 -2.31 5.44 18.55
C GLU A 37 -2.32 6.91 19.01
N LYS A 38 -1.20 7.44 19.52
CA LYS A 38 -1.05 8.86 19.89
C LYS A 38 -1.20 9.81 18.70
N PHE A 39 -1.02 9.29 17.48
CA PHE A 39 -1.18 10.01 16.22
C PHE A 39 -2.44 9.58 15.46
N ASN A 40 -3.42 8.98 16.15
CA ASN A 40 -4.69 8.53 15.58
C ASN A 40 -4.56 7.42 14.51
N LEU A 41 -3.47 6.65 14.50
CA LEU A 41 -3.36 5.51 13.60
C LEU A 41 -4.23 4.34 14.10
N LYS A 42 -5.26 4.00 13.33
CA LYS A 42 -6.04 2.77 13.56
C LYS A 42 -5.23 1.54 13.13
N TYR A 43 -5.14 0.56 14.02
CA TYR A 43 -4.58 -0.74 13.71
C TYR A 43 -5.49 -1.55 12.78
N LEU A 44 -4.89 -2.16 11.76
CA LEU A 44 -5.57 -3.04 10.80
C LEU A 44 -5.12 -4.48 11.02
N LEU A 45 -6.05 -5.43 10.98
CA LEU A 45 -5.69 -6.85 10.98
C LEU A 45 -4.86 -7.16 9.73
N PHE A 46 -3.78 -7.91 9.89
CA PHE A 46 -3.00 -8.40 8.77
C PHE A 46 -2.39 -9.77 9.07
N THR A 47 -2.02 -10.48 8.01
CA THR A 47 -1.20 -11.68 8.12
C THR A 47 -0.41 -11.91 6.82
N LYS A 48 0.63 -12.75 6.91
CA LYS A 48 1.38 -13.28 5.77
C LYS A 48 1.03 -14.74 5.56
N VAL A 49 1.06 -15.18 4.31
CA VAL A 49 0.93 -16.60 3.95
C VAL A 49 1.94 -16.95 2.86
N ASN A 50 2.62 -18.08 3.01
CA ASN A 50 3.80 -18.42 2.21
C ASN A 50 3.49 -19.29 0.98
N ASP A 51 2.29 -19.89 0.93
CA ASP A 51 1.87 -20.73 -0.18
C ASP A 51 0.36 -20.62 -0.47
N GLU A 52 -0.07 -21.28 -1.55
CA GLU A 52 -1.46 -21.23 -2.01
C GLU A 52 -2.45 -21.94 -1.09
N LYS A 53 -2.04 -23.06 -0.50
CA LYS A 53 -2.88 -23.86 0.39
C LYS A 53 -3.17 -23.05 1.64
N GLU A 54 -2.14 -22.46 2.23
CA GLU A 54 -2.24 -21.58 3.38
C GLU A 54 -3.07 -20.32 3.06
N LEU A 55 -2.84 -19.68 1.92
CA LEU A 55 -3.63 -18.52 1.48
C LEU A 55 -5.12 -18.84 1.42
N ASN A 56 -5.49 -19.95 0.80
CA ASN A 56 -6.88 -20.38 0.69
C ASN A 56 -7.50 -20.68 2.07
N GLN A 57 -6.79 -21.42 2.92
CA GLN A 57 -7.24 -21.73 4.28
C GLN A 57 -7.42 -20.47 5.13
N LYS A 58 -6.45 -19.55 5.07
CA LYS A 58 -6.44 -18.32 5.86
C LYS A 58 -7.56 -17.36 5.43
N ILE A 59 -7.80 -17.20 4.12
CA ILE A 59 -8.92 -16.39 3.61
C ILE A 59 -10.26 -16.98 4.11
N ASN A 60 -10.45 -18.29 4.00
CA ASN A 60 -11.67 -18.94 4.48
C ASN A 60 -11.89 -18.73 5.97
N TYR A 61 -10.82 -18.90 6.76
CA TYR A 61 -10.86 -18.62 8.19
C TYR A 61 -11.23 -17.17 8.47
N LEU A 62 -10.65 -16.21 7.77
CA LEU A 62 -10.93 -14.79 7.96
C LEU A 62 -12.38 -14.43 7.62
N ILE A 63 -12.92 -14.90 6.49
CA ILE A 63 -14.32 -14.66 6.12
C ILE A 63 -15.28 -15.27 7.14
N LYS A 64 -15.00 -16.50 7.60
CA LYS A 64 -15.87 -17.21 8.55
C LYS A 64 -15.89 -16.56 9.94
N ASN A 65 -14.75 -16.05 10.40
CA ASN A 65 -14.59 -15.60 11.79
C ASN A 65 -14.60 -14.07 11.95
N TYR A 66 -14.42 -13.31 10.87
CA TYR A 66 -14.37 -11.85 10.91
C TYR A 66 -15.38 -11.28 9.92
N ASN A 67 -16.32 -10.47 10.43
CA ASN A 67 -17.30 -9.75 9.62
C ASN A 67 -16.67 -8.50 8.95
N LYS A 68 -15.57 -8.70 8.21
CA LYS A 68 -14.74 -7.64 7.62
C LYS A 68 -14.32 -8.00 6.20
N SER A 69 -14.10 -6.98 5.37
CA SER A 69 -13.48 -7.14 4.05
C SER A 69 -11.96 -7.08 4.18
N PHE A 70 -11.27 -7.79 3.30
CA PHE A 70 -9.82 -7.89 3.26
C PHE A 70 -9.31 -7.58 1.84
N ILE A 71 -7.99 -7.43 1.71
CA ILE A 71 -7.28 -7.25 0.44
C ILE A 71 -6.10 -8.21 0.45
N ILE A 72 -5.90 -8.93 -0.64
CA ILE A 72 -4.69 -9.74 -0.86
C ILE A 72 -3.69 -9.00 -1.74
N LYS A 73 -2.41 -9.11 -1.41
CA LYS A 73 -1.32 -8.44 -2.12
C LYS A 73 -0.13 -9.40 -2.31
N PRO A 74 0.33 -9.65 -3.54
CA PRO A 74 1.53 -10.47 -3.75
C PRO A 74 2.82 -9.72 -3.32
N MET A 75 3.83 -10.47 -2.90
CA MET A 75 5.18 -9.95 -2.63
C MET A 75 5.81 -9.42 -3.93
N GLY A 76 6.58 -8.33 -3.82
CA GLY A 76 7.30 -7.76 -4.96
C GLY A 76 6.42 -7.20 -6.09
N GLY A 77 5.09 -7.20 -5.89
CA GLY A 77 4.16 -6.55 -6.81
C GLY A 77 4.24 -5.03 -6.71
N SER A 78 4.22 -4.33 -7.84
CA SER A 78 4.20 -2.87 -7.93
C SER A 78 3.05 -2.40 -8.83
N GLY A 79 2.56 -1.18 -8.59
CA GLY A 79 1.46 -0.62 -9.38
C GLY A 79 0.16 -1.44 -9.30
N GLY A 80 -0.18 -1.94 -8.11
CA GLY A 80 -1.47 -2.61 -7.87
C GLY A 80 -1.69 -3.94 -8.62
N ALA A 81 -0.69 -4.49 -9.31
CA ALA A 81 -0.83 -5.77 -10.00
C ALA A 81 -1.00 -6.92 -9.00
N GLY A 82 -2.10 -7.67 -9.12
CA GLY A 82 -2.47 -8.77 -8.25
C GLY A 82 -3.10 -8.34 -6.92
N VAL A 83 -3.42 -7.06 -6.74
CA VAL A 83 -4.13 -6.57 -5.55
C VAL A 83 -5.62 -6.76 -5.75
N ILE A 84 -6.24 -7.67 -5.00
CA ILE A 84 -7.66 -8.01 -5.15
C ILE A 84 -8.39 -7.93 -3.80
N PRO A 85 -9.56 -7.27 -3.74
CA PRO A 85 -10.39 -7.24 -2.55
C PRO A 85 -11.09 -8.60 -2.33
N ILE A 86 -11.32 -8.93 -1.06
CA ILE A 86 -12.11 -10.05 -0.60
C ILE A 86 -13.21 -9.48 0.29
N LEU A 87 -14.45 -9.59 -0.14
CA LEU A 87 -15.57 -9.01 0.58
C LEU A 87 -15.94 -9.88 1.81
N LYS A 88 -16.49 -9.24 2.84
CA LYS A 88 -16.96 -9.94 4.07
C LYS A 88 -17.96 -11.07 3.81
N ASN A 89 -18.68 -11.01 2.70
CA ASN A 89 -19.69 -11.98 2.26
C ASN A 89 -19.24 -12.80 1.03
N GLU A 90 -17.93 -12.86 0.77
CA GLU A 90 -17.38 -13.60 -0.36
C GLU A 90 -17.64 -15.12 -0.18
N LYS A 91 -18.06 -15.77 -1.26
CA LYS A 91 -18.35 -17.21 -1.23
C LYS A 91 -17.06 -18.02 -1.27
N THR A 92 -16.94 -19.06 -0.45
CA THR A 92 -15.76 -19.94 -0.41
C THR A 92 -15.32 -20.46 -1.78
N GLN A 93 -16.28 -20.77 -2.66
CA GLN A 93 -16.01 -21.27 -4.01
C GLN A 93 -15.30 -20.24 -4.89
N ARG A 94 -15.48 -18.93 -4.62
CA ARG A 94 -14.89 -17.83 -5.39
C ARG A 94 -13.46 -17.51 -4.98
N ILE A 95 -13.00 -17.96 -3.81
CA ILE A 95 -11.63 -17.70 -3.31
C ILE A 95 -10.57 -18.24 -4.27
N LYS A 96 -10.75 -19.47 -4.79
CA LYS A 96 -9.82 -20.04 -5.78
C LYS A 96 -9.72 -19.16 -7.04
N HIS A 97 -10.85 -18.60 -7.48
CA HIS A 97 -10.89 -17.71 -8.64
C HIS A 97 -10.16 -16.39 -8.35
N ILE A 98 -10.39 -15.79 -7.17
CA ILE A 98 -9.70 -14.58 -6.71
C ILE A 98 -8.17 -14.78 -6.68
N ILE A 99 -7.69 -15.89 -6.13
CA ILE A 99 -6.25 -16.19 -6.09
C ILE A 99 -5.69 -16.35 -7.51
N LYS A 100 -6.40 -17.07 -8.38
CA LYS A 100 -6.01 -17.25 -9.79
C LYS A 100 -5.93 -15.93 -10.55
N GLU A 101 -6.92 -15.05 -10.34
CA GLU A 101 -6.95 -13.72 -10.94
C GLU A 101 -5.79 -12.85 -10.45
N SER A 102 -5.52 -12.88 -9.14
CA SER A 102 -4.40 -12.13 -8.54
C SER A 102 -3.06 -12.54 -9.14
N LYS A 103 -2.83 -13.86 -9.27
CA LYS A 103 -1.63 -14.40 -9.92
C LYS A 103 -1.56 -14.02 -11.40
N ARG A 104 -2.68 -14.09 -12.12
CA ARG A 104 -2.75 -13.70 -13.54
C ARG A 104 -2.30 -12.26 -13.73
N GLU A 105 -2.84 -11.32 -12.95
CA GLU A 105 -2.44 -9.91 -13.03
C GLU A 105 -0.97 -9.70 -12.66
N PHE A 106 -0.49 -10.38 -11.62
CA PHE A 106 0.90 -10.28 -11.19
C PHE A 106 1.86 -10.76 -12.29
N PHE A 107 1.60 -11.93 -12.87
CA PHE A 107 2.45 -12.51 -13.92
C PHE A 107 2.37 -11.74 -15.24
N ALA A 108 1.25 -11.12 -15.56
CA ALA A 108 1.14 -10.25 -16.73
C ALA A 108 2.15 -9.10 -16.68
N LYS A 109 2.47 -8.59 -15.48
CA LYS A 109 3.45 -7.52 -15.29
C LYS A 109 4.87 -8.01 -14.99
N PHE A 110 5.03 -9.08 -14.21
CA PHE A 110 6.32 -9.49 -13.67
C PHE A 110 6.88 -10.81 -14.21
N MET A 111 6.22 -11.39 -15.21
CA MET A 111 6.53 -12.70 -15.81
C MET A 111 6.27 -13.87 -14.86
N LYS A 112 6.00 -15.05 -15.44
CA LYS A 112 5.65 -16.29 -14.70
C LYS A 112 6.77 -16.84 -13.79
N LYS A 113 8.02 -16.43 -14.02
CA LYS A 113 9.19 -16.91 -13.25
C LYS A 113 9.35 -16.27 -11.87
N ARG A 114 8.60 -15.19 -11.58
CA ARG A 114 8.69 -14.49 -10.30
C ARG A 114 7.75 -15.15 -9.28
N ASN A 115 8.22 -15.38 -8.06
CA ASN A 115 7.36 -15.89 -7.00
C ASN A 115 6.45 -14.76 -6.45
N PRO A 116 5.10 -14.90 -6.46
CA PRO A 116 4.20 -13.91 -5.87
C PRO A 116 4.07 -14.04 -4.34
N TYR A 117 4.67 -15.07 -3.73
CA TYR A 117 4.64 -15.31 -2.29
C TYR A 117 5.84 -14.69 -1.55
N PRO A 118 5.70 -14.39 -0.25
CA PRO A 118 4.46 -14.44 0.55
C PRO A 118 3.38 -13.47 0.08
N TYR A 119 2.12 -13.87 0.24
CA TYR A 119 0.99 -12.94 0.12
C TYR A 119 0.76 -12.23 1.45
N THR A 120 0.48 -10.92 1.39
CA THR A 120 -0.08 -10.18 2.52
C THR A 120 -1.60 -10.19 2.40
N ILE A 121 -2.29 -10.59 3.47
CA ILE A 121 -3.74 -10.40 3.64
C ILE A 121 -3.93 -9.27 4.65
N GLN A 122 -4.65 -8.22 4.26
CA GLN A 122 -4.84 -7.02 5.07
C GLN A 122 -6.33 -6.70 5.19
N GLU A 123 -6.80 -6.34 6.38
CA GLU A 123 -8.10 -5.69 6.56
C GLU A 123 -8.21 -4.47 5.64
N MET A 124 -9.32 -4.39 4.92
CA MET A 124 -9.61 -3.25 4.06
C MET A 124 -9.72 -1.99 4.93
N ALA A 125 -8.84 -1.03 4.69
CA ALA A 125 -8.92 0.26 5.37
C ALA A 125 -10.22 0.97 4.98
N ASN A 126 -10.84 1.64 5.95
CA ASN A 126 -11.85 2.63 5.64
C ASN A 126 -11.17 3.75 4.82
N PHE A 127 -11.83 4.21 3.77
CA PHE A 127 -11.33 5.29 2.94
C PHE A 127 -12.38 6.38 2.84
N ASN A 128 -11.90 7.61 2.73
CA ASN A 128 -12.72 8.77 2.43
C ASN A 128 -12.80 8.97 0.93
N THR A 129 -13.83 9.71 0.53
CA THR A 129 -14.03 10.13 -0.84
C THR A 129 -14.07 11.64 -0.93
N ILE A 130 -13.65 12.16 -2.07
CA ILE A 130 -13.69 13.59 -2.40
C ILE A 130 -14.52 13.81 -3.66
N MET A 131 -15.04 15.03 -3.82
CA MET A 131 -15.58 15.47 -5.10
C MET A 131 -14.45 15.99 -5.98
N TRP A 132 -14.18 15.34 -7.10
CA TRP A 132 -13.14 15.71 -8.05
C TRP A 132 -13.65 15.58 -9.48
N LYS A 133 -13.51 16.64 -10.28
CA LYS A 133 -14.06 16.73 -11.66
C LYS A 133 -15.53 16.31 -11.77
N GLY A 134 -16.35 16.64 -10.77
CA GLY A 134 -17.78 16.33 -10.74
C GLY A 134 -18.15 14.91 -10.28
N GLY A 135 -17.16 14.02 -10.09
CA GLY A 135 -17.36 12.66 -9.58
C GLY A 135 -16.90 12.50 -8.13
N LYS A 136 -17.41 11.46 -7.47
CA LYS A 136 -16.92 11.02 -6.15
C LYS A 136 -15.73 10.08 -6.34
N HIS A 137 -14.55 10.41 -5.81
CA HIS A 137 -13.34 9.60 -5.99
C HIS A 137 -12.70 9.23 -4.65
N THR A 138 -12.09 8.05 -4.57
CA THR A 138 -11.17 7.73 -3.47
C THR A 138 -9.79 8.31 -3.76
N TYR A 139 -8.95 8.39 -2.74
CA TYR A 139 -7.56 8.82 -2.88
C TYR A 139 -6.67 8.13 -1.86
N ASP A 140 -5.37 8.07 -2.15
CA ASP A 140 -4.35 7.75 -1.15
C ASP A 140 -3.40 8.92 -0.95
N ILE A 141 -2.61 8.84 0.12
CA ILE A 141 -1.61 9.83 0.46
C ILE A 141 -0.25 9.17 0.47
N ARG A 142 0.70 9.75 -0.26
CA ARG A 142 2.11 9.43 -0.20
C ARG A 142 2.85 10.52 0.55
N LEU A 143 3.53 10.15 1.63
CA LEU A 143 4.45 11.04 2.33
C LEU A 143 5.87 10.84 1.83
N TYR A 144 6.61 11.94 1.74
CA TYR A 144 8.03 11.94 1.41
C TYR A 144 8.82 12.28 2.66
N LEU A 145 9.77 11.40 2.99
CA LEU A 145 10.66 11.53 4.13
C LEU A 145 12.10 11.61 3.62
N ALA A 146 12.89 12.48 4.22
CA ALA A 146 14.33 12.55 4.01
C ALA A 146 15.06 12.15 5.29
N GLN A 147 16.19 11.47 5.15
CA GLN A 147 17.11 11.26 6.26
C GLN A 147 18.29 12.23 6.11
N LYS A 148 18.51 13.07 7.10
CA LYS A 148 19.65 13.99 7.16
C LYS A 148 20.25 13.95 8.56
N GLU A 149 21.56 13.70 8.65
CA GLU A 149 22.30 13.72 9.93
C GLU A 149 21.66 12.82 11.02
N GLY A 150 21.18 11.64 10.61
CA GLY A 150 20.52 10.69 11.52
C GLY A 150 19.07 11.02 11.87
N LEU A 151 18.54 12.16 11.45
CA LEU A 151 17.15 12.58 11.66
C LEU A 151 16.28 12.20 10.46
N ILE A 152 15.03 11.81 10.73
CA ILE A 152 14.01 11.56 9.70
C ILE A 152 13.09 12.77 9.67
N ILE A 153 13.00 13.41 8.50
CA ILE A 153 12.33 14.69 8.31
C ILE A 153 11.24 14.53 7.24
N PRO A 154 9.98 14.87 7.52
CA PRO A 154 8.96 14.94 6.49
C PRO A 154 9.22 16.14 5.56
N VAL A 155 9.32 15.90 4.26
CA VAL A 155 9.62 16.94 3.26
C VAL A 155 8.45 17.27 2.34
N GLY A 156 7.31 16.57 2.51
CA GLY A 156 6.07 16.86 1.82
C GLY A 156 5.20 15.63 1.60
N GLY A 157 4.17 15.79 0.80
CA GLY A 157 3.30 14.69 0.42
C GLY A 157 2.52 14.95 -0.86
N LEU A 158 1.99 13.86 -1.41
CA LEU A 158 1.21 13.81 -2.64
C LEU A 158 -0.04 12.98 -2.38
N ALA A 159 -1.21 13.60 -2.48
CA ALA A 159 -2.45 12.87 -2.60
C ALA A 159 -2.60 12.37 -4.05
N ARG A 160 -3.02 11.12 -4.23
CA ARG A 160 -3.26 10.52 -5.55
C ARG A 160 -4.69 10.08 -5.64
N ILE A 161 -5.42 10.62 -6.60
CA ILE A 161 -6.85 10.38 -6.78
C ILE A 161 -7.04 9.14 -7.66
N ALA A 162 -7.99 8.28 -7.30
CA ALA A 162 -8.35 7.11 -8.07
C ALA A 162 -8.95 7.53 -9.42
N LYS A 163 -8.66 6.76 -10.48
CA LYS A 163 -9.11 7.08 -11.83
C LYS A 163 -10.63 6.94 -11.97
N GLY A 164 -11.17 5.85 -11.46
CA GLY A 164 -12.59 5.55 -11.48
C GLY A 164 -13.33 6.32 -10.41
N GLU A 165 -14.53 6.78 -10.76
CA GLU A 165 -15.51 7.27 -9.80
C GLU A 165 -15.94 6.12 -8.88
N TYR A 166 -16.01 6.39 -7.58
CA TYR A 166 -16.45 5.45 -6.58
C TYR A 166 -17.97 5.27 -6.62
N LYS A 167 -18.42 4.11 -7.10
CA LYS A 167 -19.84 3.71 -7.16
C LYS A 167 -20.18 2.63 -6.12
N GLY A 168 -19.28 2.37 -5.18
CA GLY A 168 -19.42 1.28 -4.19
C GLY A 168 -19.21 -0.10 -4.77
N SER A 169 -18.72 -0.21 -6.01
CA SER A 169 -18.52 -1.49 -6.67
C SER A 169 -17.21 -2.16 -6.26
N LEU A 170 -16.28 -1.39 -5.67
CA LEU A 170 -14.93 -1.84 -5.33
C LEU A 170 -14.24 -2.47 -6.55
N LYS A 171 -14.46 -1.87 -7.73
CA LYS A 171 -13.66 -2.13 -8.92
C LYS A 171 -12.31 -1.45 -8.78
N LYS A 172 -11.28 -2.03 -9.39
CA LYS A 172 -9.88 -1.64 -9.20
C LYS A 172 -9.63 -0.16 -9.47
N GLU A 173 -10.22 0.35 -10.54
CA GLU A 173 -10.21 1.76 -10.92
C GLU A 173 -10.72 2.70 -9.83
N GLU A 174 -11.61 2.24 -8.94
CA GLU A 174 -12.16 3.04 -7.84
C GLU A 174 -11.22 3.18 -6.64
N PHE A 175 -10.19 2.34 -6.49
CA PHE A 175 -9.31 2.32 -5.29
C PHE A 175 -7.80 2.21 -5.58
N VAL A 176 -7.40 1.83 -6.80
CA VAL A 176 -5.99 1.79 -7.20
C VAL A 176 -5.60 3.13 -7.83
N VAL A 177 -4.79 3.88 -7.12
CA VAL A 177 -4.44 5.28 -7.44
C VAL A 177 -3.13 5.43 -8.22
N ASN A 178 -2.73 4.43 -9.01
CA ASN A 178 -1.51 4.57 -9.80
C ASN A 178 -1.68 5.70 -10.81
N LEU A 179 -0.65 6.52 -10.98
CA LEU A 179 -0.67 7.64 -11.93
C LEU A 179 -0.37 7.19 -13.37
N SER A 180 0.12 5.96 -13.57
CA SER A 180 0.26 5.36 -14.90
C SER A 180 -1.13 5.10 -15.49
N GLY A 181 -1.47 5.84 -16.54
CA GLY A 181 -2.68 5.71 -17.35
C GLY A 181 -2.56 4.64 -18.44
N PHE A 182 -3.52 4.66 -19.38
CA PHE A 182 -3.49 3.82 -20.58
C PHE A 182 -2.32 4.27 -21.49
N ASP A 183 -1.66 3.34 -22.18
CA ASP A 183 -0.49 3.59 -23.04
C ASP A 183 0.75 4.22 -22.38
N GLY A 184 0.88 4.10 -21.06
CA GLY A 184 2.08 4.57 -20.33
C GLY A 184 2.12 6.08 -20.07
N GLN A 185 1.06 6.82 -20.39
CA GLN A 185 0.95 8.23 -20.03
C GLN A 185 0.81 8.41 -18.51
N ILE A 186 1.45 9.44 -17.95
CA ILE A 186 1.31 9.77 -16.53
C ILE A 186 0.19 10.80 -16.40
N GLU A 187 -0.91 10.42 -15.74
CA GLU A 187 -2.05 11.30 -15.42
C GLU A 187 -1.68 12.17 -14.20
N VAL A 188 -0.77 13.12 -14.42
CA VAL A 188 -0.18 14.01 -13.40
C VAL A 188 -1.21 14.84 -12.64
N GLU A 189 -2.33 15.16 -13.26
CA GLU A 189 -3.42 15.95 -12.70
C GLU A 189 -4.18 15.23 -11.59
N ARG A 190 -4.03 13.90 -11.47
CA ARG A 190 -4.52 13.12 -10.32
C ARG A 190 -3.59 13.19 -9.13
N GLY A 191 -2.38 13.73 -9.30
CA GLY A 191 -1.43 14.00 -8.24
C GLY A 191 -1.59 15.42 -7.70
N ILE A 192 -1.95 15.52 -6.42
CA ILE A 192 -2.18 16.80 -5.75
C ILE A 192 -1.21 16.95 -4.58
N GLY A 193 -0.29 17.90 -4.69
CA GLY A 193 0.67 18.22 -3.62
C GLY A 193 -0.01 18.83 -2.39
N PHE A 194 0.63 18.72 -1.23
CA PHE A 194 0.11 19.31 0.00
C PHE A 194 0.14 20.84 -0.06
N SER A 195 -1.01 21.47 0.20
CA SER A 195 -1.16 22.92 0.31
C SER A 195 -2.46 23.25 1.06
N LYS A 196 -2.58 24.47 1.58
CA LYS A 196 -3.82 24.97 2.21
C LYS A 196 -5.03 24.95 1.27
N LYS A 197 -4.79 25.12 -0.05
CA LYS A 197 -5.84 24.99 -1.07
C LYS A 197 -6.30 23.54 -1.18
N ASN A 198 -5.35 22.61 -1.27
CA ASN A 198 -5.64 21.20 -1.52
C ASN A 198 -6.15 20.47 -0.26
N SER A 199 -5.82 20.95 0.94
CA SER A 199 -6.37 20.41 2.18
C SER A 199 -7.90 20.50 2.24
N LYS A 200 -8.48 21.59 1.70
CA LYS A 200 -9.93 21.75 1.55
C LYS A 200 -10.54 20.70 0.64
N LEU A 201 -9.89 20.42 -0.50
CA LEU A 201 -10.35 19.39 -1.45
C LEU A 201 -10.29 18.00 -0.80
N LEU A 202 -9.22 17.70 -0.07
CA LEU A 202 -9.02 16.41 0.59
C LEU A 202 -9.87 16.24 1.86
N ASN A 203 -10.49 17.32 2.32
CA ASN A 203 -11.16 17.42 3.61
C ASN A 203 -10.23 17.01 4.77
N LEU A 204 -9.03 17.58 4.81
CA LEU A 204 -8.00 17.31 5.82
C LEU A 204 -7.61 18.60 6.55
N SER A 205 -7.44 18.49 7.86
CA SER A 205 -6.93 19.54 8.74
C SER A 205 -5.40 19.57 8.76
N ILE A 206 -4.82 20.62 9.36
CA ILE A 206 -3.37 20.68 9.60
C ILE A 206 -2.94 19.55 10.53
N ASP A 207 -3.73 19.25 11.57
CA ASP A 207 -3.44 18.19 12.53
C ASP A 207 -3.41 16.81 11.87
N ASP A 208 -4.24 16.57 10.85
CA ASP A 208 -4.16 15.34 10.06
C ASP A 208 -2.81 15.20 9.36
N PHE A 209 -2.29 16.29 8.76
CA PHE A 209 -0.97 16.27 8.13
C PHE A 209 0.16 16.07 9.13
N VAL A 210 0.07 16.68 10.32
CA VAL A 210 1.02 16.48 11.41
C VAL A 210 1.01 15.02 11.86
N ASN A 211 -0.17 14.47 12.15
CA ASN A 211 -0.35 13.08 12.56
C ASN A 211 0.22 12.11 11.53
N MET A 212 -0.14 12.28 10.25
CA MET A 212 0.39 11.45 9.17
C MET A 212 1.92 11.53 9.08
N SER A 213 2.50 12.73 9.21
CA SER A 213 3.96 12.92 9.18
C SER A 213 4.65 12.23 10.36
N CYS A 214 4.09 12.35 11.57
CA CYS A 214 4.57 11.67 12.77
C CYS A 214 4.49 10.15 12.63
N ILE A 215 3.39 9.62 12.08
CA ILE A 215 3.22 8.20 11.76
C ILE A 215 4.30 7.74 10.77
N GLY A 216 4.48 8.47 9.66
CA GLY A 216 5.46 8.14 8.64
C GLY A 216 6.88 8.09 9.19
N CYS A 217 7.29 9.11 9.94
CA CYS A 217 8.61 9.17 10.57
C CYS A 217 8.79 8.03 11.58
N THR A 218 7.78 7.78 12.41
CA THR A 218 7.82 6.71 13.42
C THR A 218 7.95 5.34 12.75
N LEU A 219 7.10 5.03 11.78
CA LEU A 219 7.16 3.74 11.07
C LEU A 219 8.51 3.56 10.38
N PHE A 220 9.02 4.57 9.68
CA PHE A 220 10.33 4.49 9.02
C PHE A 220 11.45 4.24 10.04
N ALA A 221 11.49 5.00 11.14
CA ALA A 221 12.49 4.84 12.18
C ALA A 221 12.47 3.43 12.79
N LYS A 222 11.28 2.89 13.05
CA LYS A 222 11.10 1.56 13.64
C LYS A 222 11.43 0.45 12.67
N ILE A 223 11.07 0.57 11.39
CA ILE A 223 11.46 -0.40 10.37
C ILE A 223 12.99 -0.47 10.26
N CYS A 224 13.66 0.69 10.23
CA CYS A 224 15.12 0.73 10.14
C CYS A 224 15.81 0.17 11.39
N LYS A 225 15.33 0.51 12.60
CA LYS A 225 15.95 0.06 13.86
C LYS A 225 15.65 -1.40 14.19
N ASP A 226 14.42 -1.83 13.95
CA ASP A 226 13.93 -3.14 14.39
C ASP A 226 13.95 -4.17 13.25
N TYR A 227 14.61 -3.88 12.11
CA TYR A 227 14.54 -4.71 10.89
C TYR A 227 14.73 -6.21 11.18
N GLN A 228 15.74 -6.57 11.99
CA GLN A 228 16.00 -7.97 12.37
C GLN A 228 14.88 -8.63 13.18
N LYS A 229 14.10 -7.85 13.93
CA LYS A 229 12.95 -8.32 14.72
C LYS A 229 11.68 -8.45 13.88
N ILE A 230 11.57 -7.69 12.78
CA ILE A 230 10.37 -7.63 11.94
C ILE A 230 10.52 -8.34 10.58
N ASN A 231 11.70 -8.84 10.24
CA ASN A 231 11.97 -9.58 9.00
C ASN A 231 12.00 -11.09 9.23
#